data_AF-A0A416UAF7-F1
#
_entry.id   AF-A0A416UAF7-F1
#
_cell.length_a   1.000
_cell.length_b   1.000
_cell.length_c   1.000
_cell.angle_alpha   90.00
_cell.angle_beta   90.00
_cell.angle_gamma   90.00
#
_symmetry.space_group_name_H-M   'P 1'
#
loop_
_entity.id
_entity.type
_entity.pdbx_description
1 polymer ?
#
loop_
_entity_poly.entity_id
_entity_poly.type
_entity_poly.pdbx_seq_one_letter_code
_entity_poly.pdbx_strand_id
1 'polypeptide(L)'
;MWIIALIAVILLILVGVVFLVLPKFRKEAAPEKPETIKVEAAEKSYAAGSRISEKNFRVYGISGKKKQLLDADTYSVSSAKVPAHGHSVTVEVSSKAYPDIKAEITVLIDRDESVRYKIGRENPDDVEAILYSNGDLEISGKGSVRNFKSDSAPWKKYSVKRLTWIDPEAEVESMDYWFTGNDEYLETLCRIPDTVRSMVETFKNATAMTSMPDMSGAVRLEDITSCAEGCIALEKAMELPGNIKQAKKAFYGDTALIDGADTTACMQLENMDSMYYGCMALASVQIPDSAKELSNICNGCVNLKEVHIPSSAQKMNSSFFGCTALESITGEIPSSCTDSGNLFSGCKFLSGTLTVSCTSKTTLSSSFSDAATAGTGLTIILRYDAEKSQETANTGFYGGTKSADEILNALKASMEAAFSSGSHITITTNANKTEG
;
A
#
# COMPACT_ATOMS: atom_id res chain seq x y z
N MET A 1 53.27 28.40 -78.74
CA MET A 1 51.98 27.69 -78.80
C MET A 1 51.97 26.37 -78.01
N TRP A 2 52.98 25.51 -78.12
CA TRP A 2 53.03 24.22 -77.40
C TRP A 2 53.06 24.31 -75.86
N ILE A 3 53.72 25.33 -75.29
CA ILE A 3 53.81 25.53 -73.83
C ILE A 3 52.44 25.87 -73.22
N ILE A 4 51.62 26.66 -73.93
CA ILE A 4 50.29 27.08 -73.47
C ILE A 4 49.32 25.88 -73.47
N ALA A 5 49.41 25.02 -74.49
CA ALA A 5 48.63 23.79 -74.55
C ALA A 5 49.00 22.80 -73.42
N LEU A 6 50.28 22.68 -73.08
CA LEU A 6 50.74 21.82 -71.99
C LEU A 6 50.24 22.30 -70.62
N ILE A 7 50.28 23.61 -70.37
CA ILE A 7 49.77 24.22 -69.13
C ILE A 7 48.26 24.01 -69.00
N ALA A 8 47.50 24.16 -70.09
CA ALA A 8 46.06 23.93 -70.10
C ALA A 8 45.69 22.47 -69.79
N VAL A 9 46.44 21.50 -70.32
CA VAL A 9 46.24 20.07 -70.02
C VAL A 9 46.58 19.74 -68.56
N ILE A 10 47.67 20.30 -68.02
CA ILE A 10 48.04 20.12 -66.61
C ILE A 10 46.99 20.72 -65.67
N LEU A 11 46.45 21.91 -65.99
CA LEU A 11 45.36 22.53 -65.23
C LEU A 11 44.07 21.71 -65.29
N LEU A 12 43.71 21.15 -66.46
CA LEU A 12 42.54 20.28 -66.59
C LEU A 12 42.69 18.97 -65.80
N ILE A 13 43.89 18.40 -65.77
CA ILE A 13 44.19 17.21 -64.95
C ILE A 13 44.14 17.57 -63.46
N LEU A 14 44.70 18.72 -63.05
CA LEU A 14 44.62 19.17 -61.65
C LEU A 14 43.19 19.44 -61.21
N VAL A 15 42.38 20.12 -62.03
CA VAL A 15 40.96 20.37 -61.75
C VAL A 15 40.19 19.05 -61.71
N GLY A 16 40.46 18.12 -62.64
CA GLY A 16 39.85 16.79 -62.67
C GLY A 16 40.22 15.93 -61.46
N VAL A 17 41.48 15.94 -61.03
CA VAL A 17 41.95 15.25 -59.82
C VAL A 17 41.33 15.89 -58.57
N VAL A 18 41.26 17.22 -58.50
CA VAL A 18 40.58 17.92 -57.41
C VAL A 18 39.09 17.55 -57.37
N PHE A 19 38.39 17.47 -58.51
CA PHE A 19 36.97 17.09 -58.58
C PHE A 19 36.71 15.59 -58.32
N LEU A 20 37.65 14.71 -58.66
CA LEU A 20 37.54 13.25 -58.45
C LEU A 20 38.01 12.81 -57.06
N VAL A 21 38.94 13.54 -56.45
CA VAL A 21 39.58 13.19 -55.17
C VAL A 21 38.93 13.92 -53.98
N LEU A 22 38.49 15.18 -54.13
CA LEU A 22 37.81 15.90 -53.02
C LEU A 22 36.53 15.22 -52.50
N PRO A 23 35.66 14.58 -53.33
CA PRO A 23 34.51 13.85 -52.82
C PRO A 23 34.92 12.62 -52.00
N LYS A 24 36.08 12.02 -52.29
CA LYS A 24 36.60 10.83 -51.58
C LYS A 24 37.34 11.17 -50.28
N PHE A 25 37.66 12.44 -50.03
CA PHE A 25 38.35 12.92 -48.83
C PHE A 25 37.53 13.87 -47.95
N ARG A 26 36.24 14.10 -48.26
CA ARG A 26 35.30 14.49 -47.20
C ARG A 26 35.15 13.29 -46.27
N LYS A 27 36.01 13.19 -45.26
CA LYS A 27 35.59 12.63 -43.98
C LYS A 27 34.32 13.41 -43.64
N GLU A 28 33.16 12.79 -43.72
CA GLU A 28 32.02 13.28 -42.95
C GLU A 28 32.59 13.54 -41.55
N ALA A 29 32.52 14.79 -41.11
CA ALA A 29 32.89 15.10 -39.74
C ALA A 29 32.08 14.12 -38.89
N ALA A 30 32.76 13.32 -38.06
CA ALA A 30 32.07 12.43 -37.14
C ALA A 30 30.97 13.25 -36.47
N PRO A 31 29.71 12.74 -36.45
CA PRO A 31 28.59 13.51 -35.94
C PRO A 31 29.00 14.11 -34.59
N GLU A 32 28.91 15.44 -34.51
CA GLU A 32 29.33 16.20 -33.34
C GLU A 32 28.67 15.53 -32.12
N LYS A 33 29.47 15.15 -31.11
CA LYS A 33 28.95 14.46 -29.92
C LYS A 33 27.75 15.28 -29.40
N PRO A 34 26.54 14.70 -29.35
CA PRO A 34 25.39 15.42 -28.82
C PRO A 34 25.65 15.73 -27.34
N GLU A 35 25.11 16.84 -26.84
CA GLU A 35 25.08 17.12 -25.40
C GLU A 35 23.91 16.36 -24.76
N THR A 36 22.78 16.31 -25.46
CA THR A 36 21.57 15.58 -25.06
C THR A 36 20.85 15.01 -26.28
N ILE A 37 19.87 14.14 -26.06
CA ILE A 37 18.95 13.69 -27.11
C ILE A 37 17.51 14.11 -26.78
N LYS A 38 16.73 14.41 -27.82
CA LYS A 38 15.28 14.57 -27.75
C LYS A 38 14.62 13.43 -28.52
N VAL A 39 13.59 12.82 -27.93
CA VAL A 39 12.85 11.72 -28.54
C VAL A 39 11.42 12.17 -28.82
N GLU A 40 10.91 11.83 -29.99
CA GLU A 40 9.51 12.03 -30.38
C GLU A 40 8.96 10.69 -30.90
N ALA A 41 7.77 10.29 -30.45
CA ALA A 41 7.11 9.08 -30.94
C ALA A 41 6.62 9.29 -32.39
N ALA A 42 6.69 8.26 -33.22
CA ALA A 42 6.17 8.29 -34.58
C ALA A 42 4.63 8.28 -34.60
N GLU A 43 4.03 7.52 -33.68
CA GLU A 43 2.58 7.37 -33.50
C GLU A 43 2.12 7.88 -32.13
N LYS A 44 0.81 8.14 -31.99
CA LYS A 44 0.19 8.56 -30.72
C LYS A 44 0.11 7.43 -29.69
N SER A 45 -0.07 6.20 -30.16
CA SER A 45 -0.20 5.00 -29.35
C SER A 45 0.34 3.80 -30.13
N TYR A 46 0.61 2.70 -29.41
CA TYR A 46 1.08 1.46 -30.01
C TYR A 46 0.26 0.29 -29.47
N ALA A 47 -0.14 -0.63 -30.35
CA ALA A 47 -0.97 -1.78 -29.99
C ALA A 47 -0.33 -2.63 -28.88
N ALA A 48 -1.13 -3.01 -27.89
CA ALA A 48 -0.72 -3.90 -26.82
C ALA A 48 -0.07 -5.18 -27.37
N GLY A 49 1.11 -5.53 -26.83
CA GLY A 49 1.88 -6.67 -27.27
C GLY A 49 2.62 -6.52 -28.62
N SER A 50 2.53 -5.37 -29.29
CA SER A 50 3.31 -5.11 -30.51
C SER A 50 4.79 -4.88 -30.21
N ARG A 51 5.65 -4.98 -31.23
CA ARG A 51 7.09 -4.77 -31.08
C ARG A 51 7.40 -3.28 -31.01
N ILE A 52 8.23 -2.88 -30.03
CA ILE A 52 8.86 -1.56 -29.99
C ILE A 52 10.26 -1.68 -30.61
N SER A 53 10.61 -0.73 -31.46
CA SER A 53 11.90 -0.65 -32.14
C SER A 53 12.30 0.80 -32.36
N GLU A 54 13.55 1.02 -32.77
CA GLU A 54 14.11 2.34 -33.07
C GLU A 54 13.28 3.10 -34.11
N LYS A 55 12.67 2.38 -35.06
CA LYS A 55 11.82 2.94 -36.12
C LYS A 55 10.55 3.61 -35.59
N ASN A 56 10.13 3.28 -34.37
CA ASN A 56 8.96 3.89 -33.73
C ASN A 56 9.27 5.29 -33.18
N PHE A 57 10.52 5.75 -33.24
CA PHE A 57 10.93 7.03 -32.67
C PHE A 57 11.71 7.89 -33.67
N ARG A 58 11.53 9.20 -33.54
CA ARG A 58 12.41 10.21 -34.16
C ARG A 58 13.29 10.76 -33.06
N VAL A 59 14.59 10.50 -33.16
CA VAL A 59 15.57 10.90 -32.15
C VAL A 59 16.42 12.02 -32.72
N TYR A 60 16.61 13.08 -31.94
CA TYR A 60 17.40 14.23 -32.34
C TYR A 60 18.54 14.45 -31.37
N GLY A 61 19.77 14.52 -31.88
CA GLY A 61 20.93 15.01 -31.14
C GLY A 61 20.86 16.52 -31.00
N ILE A 62 21.09 17.02 -29.79
CA ILE A 62 21.10 18.44 -29.46
C ILE A 62 22.51 18.83 -29.02
N SER A 63 23.09 19.83 -29.70
CA SER A 63 24.37 20.45 -29.33
C SER A 63 24.22 21.97 -29.40
N GLY A 64 24.15 22.64 -28.25
CA GLY A 64 23.80 24.05 -28.16
C GLY A 64 22.44 24.36 -28.82
N LYS A 65 22.45 25.16 -29.90
CA LYS A 65 21.22 25.52 -30.66
C LYS A 65 20.94 24.60 -31.86
N LYS A 66 21.84 23.66 -32.18
CA LYS A 66 21.66 22.76 -33.32
C LYS A 66 20.81 21.56 -32.91
N LYS A 67 19.83 21.21 -33.74
CA LYS A 67 19.00 20.01 -33.63
C LYS A 67 19.25 19.16 -34.89
N GLN A 68 19.77 17.95 -34.72
CA GLN A 68 20.06 17.02 -35.83
C GLN A 68 19.28 15.73 -35.65
N LEU A 69 18.56 15.27 -36.68
CA LEU A 69 17.93 13.95 -36.67
C LEU A 69 19.01 12.86 -36.72
N LEU A 70 18.91 11.87 -35.83
CA LEU A 70 19.82 10.75 -35.74
C LEU A 70 19.28 9.55 -36.50
N ASP A 71 20.19 8.80 -37.13
CA ASP A 71 19.85 7.54 -37.79
C ASP A 71 19.49 6.45 -36.79
N ALA A 72 18.53 5.60 -37.14
CA ALA A 72 17.97 4.57 -36.26
C ALA A 72 19.00 3.53 -35.77
N ASP A 73 20.12 3.38 -36.46
CA ASP A 73 21.21 2.50 -36.07
C ASP A 73 22.13 3.12 -35.00
N THR A 74 22.08 4.43 -34.76
CA THR A 74 22.95 5.16 -33.81
C THR A 74 22.45 5.17 -32.36
N TYR A 75 21.22 4.72 -32.11
CA TYR A 75 20.63 4.61 -30.78
C TYR A 75 19.96 3.25 -30.58
N SER A 76 19.64 2.93 -29.33
CA SER A 76 18.92 1.73 -28.91
C SER A 76 17.74 2.11 -28.02
N VAL A 77 16.71 1.26 -28.02
CA VAL A 77 15.54 1.40 -27.15
C VAL A 77 15.54 0.30 -26.09
N SER A 78 15.15 0.61 -24.85
CA SER A 78 15.19 -0.34 -23.72
C SER A 78 14.11 -1.41 -23.77
N SER A 79 12.96 -1.13 -24.39
CA SER A 79 11.85 -2.07 -24.51
C SER A 79 11.75 -2.64 -25.92
N ALA A 80 11.62 -3.96 -26.01
CA ALA A 80 11.39 -4.66 -27.27
C ALA A 80 9.89 -4.87 -27.57
N LYS A 81 8.99 -4.65 -26.61
CA LYS A 81 7.56 -4.98 -26.74
C LYS A 81 6.69 -4.04 -25.92
N VAL A 82 5.58 -3.60 -26.50
CA VAL A 82 4.53 -2.89 -25.76
C VAL A 82 3.91 -3.88 -24.76
N PRO A 83 3.75 -3.52 -23.48
CA PRO A 83 3.04 -4.35 -22.50
C PRO A 83 1.63 -4.72 -22.97
N ALA A 84 1.12 -5.85 -22.47
CA ALA A 84 -0.26 -6.27 -22.76
C ALA A 84 -1.31 -5.49 -21.96
N HIS A 85 -0.88 -4.83 -20.87
CA HIS A 85 -1.71 -4.12 -19.91
C HIS A 85 -1.07 -2.78 -19.53
N GLY A 86 -1.89 -1.84 -19.08
CA GLY A 86 -1.44 -0.52 -18.63
C GLY A 86 -1.87 0.61 -19.56
N HIS A 87 -1.85 1.83 -19.04
CA HIS A 87 -2.17 3.04 -19.81
C HIS A 87 -1.09 3.41 -20.83
N SER A 88 0.16 3.29 -20.39
CA SER A 88 1.32 3.76 -21.13
C SER A 88 2.55 2.94 -20.78
N VAL A 89 3.60 3.06 -21.59
CA VAL A 89 4.92 2.47 -21.34
C VAL A 89 6.00 3.54 -21.52
N THR A 90 6.92 3.62 -20.56
CA THR A 90 8.12 4.45 -20.67
C THR A 90 9.22 3.67 -21.38
N VAL A 91 9.75 4.26 -22.44
CA VAL A 91 10.83 3.71 -23.26
C VAL A 91 12.05 4.60 -23.08
N GLU A 92 13.17 4.01 -22.62
CA GLU A 92 14.46 4.69 -22.60
C GLU A 92 15.09 4.56 -23.99
N VAL A 93 15.57 5.67 -24.53
CA VAL A 93 16.34 5.73 -25.76
C VAL A 93 17.75 6.19 -25.41
N SER A 94 18.74 5.42 -25.81
CA SER A 94 20.14 5.64 -25.43
C SER A 94 21.03 5.67 -26.66
N SER A 95 21.95 6.64 -26.73
CA SER A 95 22.95 6.67 -27.81
C SER A 95 23.89 5.46 -27.69
N LYS A 96 24.13 4.75 -28.80
CA LYS A 96 25.06 3.61 -28.80
C LYS A 96 26.51 4.04 -28.65
N ALA A 97 26.87 5.20 -29.22
CA ALA A 97 28.22 5.75 -29.15
C ALA A 97 28.52 6.40 -27.79
N TYR A 98 27.49 6.94 -27.13
CA TYR A 98 27.59 7.65 -25.85
C TYR A 98 26.47 7.21 -24.90
N PRO A 99 26.59 6.05 -24.22
CA PRO A 99 25.50 5.47 -23.43
C PRO A 99 24.97 6.35 -22.29
N ASP A 100 25.78 7.29 -21.79
CA ASP A 100 25.36 8.27 -20.78
C ASP A 100 24.34 9.29 -21.34
N ILE A 101 24.27 9.42 -22.66
CA ILE A 101 23.32 10.29 -23.35
C ILE A 101 22.07 9.47 -23.66
N LYS A 102 21.06 9.69 -22.84
CA LYS A 102 19.78 9.00 -22.92
C LYS A 102 18.61 9.94 -22.64
N ALA A 103 17.43 9.54 -23.10
CA ALA A 103 16.17 10.21 -22.81
C ALA A 103 15.05 9.19 -22.70
N GLU A 104 14.05 9.52 -21.89
CA GLU A 104 12.85 8.72 -21.73
C GLU A 104 11.69 9.34 -22.51
N ILE A 105 10.85 8.48 -23.07
CA ILE A 105 9.57 8.87 -23.68
C ILE A 105 8.48 7.92 -23.21
N THR A 106 7.35 8.50 -22.79
CA THR A 106 6.14 7.73 -22.45
C THR A 106 5.22 7.70 -23.66
N VAL A 107 4.77 6.51 -24.04
CA VAL A 107 3.85 6.28 -25.16
C VAL A 107 2.62 5.52 -24.70
N LEU A 108 1.46 5.84 -25.26
CA LEU A 108 0.18 5.22 -24.90
C LEU A 108 0.08 3.79 -25.46
N ILE A 109 -0.57 2.92 -24.69
CA ILE A 109 -0.87 1.55 -25.09
C ILE A 109 -2.27 1.52 -25.71
N ASP A 110 -2.34 1.15 -26.99
CA ASP A 110 -3.59 0.98 -27.72
C ASP A 110 -4.18 -0.42 -27.43
N ARG A 111 -5.45 -0.43 -27.02
CA ARG A 111 -6.19 -1.62 -26.57
C ARG A 111 -7.61 -1.56 -27.12
N ASP A 112 -8.17 -2.73 -27.41
CA ASP A 112 -9.55 -2.83 -27.88
C ASP A 112 -10.53 -2.55 -26.75
N GLU A 113 -11.24 -1.42 -26.85
CA GLU A 113 -12.32 -1.04 -25.93
C GLU A 113 -13.50 -2.03 -26.01
N SER A 114 -14.00 -2.47 -24.87
CA SER A 114 -15.19 -3.30 -24.77
C SER A 114 -16.45 -2.46 -24.51
N VAL A 115 -16.39 -1.59 -23.50
CA VAL A 115 -17.54 -0.76 -23.11
C VAL A 115 -17.08 0.49 -22.37
N ARG A 116 -17.91 1.54 -22.44
CA ARG A 116 -17.68 2.84 -21.82
C ARG A 116 -18.89 3.26 -20.99
N TYR A 117 -18.64 3.81 -19.81
CA TYR A 117 -19.66 4.27 -18.87
C TYR A 117 -19.43 5.72 -18.49
N LYS A 118 -20.49 6.52 -18.56
CA LYS A 118 -20.53 7.90 -18.07
C LYS A 118 -20.70 7.91 -16.56
N ILE A 119 -19.70 8.40 -15.83
CA ILE A 119 -19.61 8.32 -14.37
C ILE A 119 -19.36 9.67 -13.70
N GLY A 120 -19.35 10.79 -14.44
CA GLY A 120 -19.24 12.12 -13.87
C GLY A 120 -20.45 12.49 -13.00
N ARG A 121 -20.20 13.07 -11.83
CA ARG A 121 -21.19 13.33 -10.77
C ARG A 121 -22.13 14.47 -11.13
N GLU A 122 -21.57 15.62 -11.47
CA GLU A 122 -22.33 16.82 -11.82
C GLU A 122 -22.86 16.71 -13.26
N ASN A 123 -21.97 16.39 -14.20
CA ASN A 123 -22.31 16.06 -15.58
C ASN A 123 -21.81 14.65 -15.90
N PRO A 124 -22.68 13.71 -16.32
CA PRO A 124 -22.28 12.34 -16.65
C PRO A 124 -21.12 12.24 -17.66
N ASP A 125 -21.03 13.18 -18.60
CA ASP A 125 -20.07 13.17 -19.71
C ASP A 125 -18.65 13.61 -19.31
N ASP A 126 -18.49 14.19 -18.12
CA ASP A 126 -17.22 14.78 -17.68
C ASP A 126 -16.16 13.72 -17.36
N VAL A 127 -16.59 12.57 -16.85
CA VAL A 127 -15.71 11.45 -16.49
C VAL A 127 -16.32 10.15 -16.97
N GLU A 128 -15.49 9.29 -17.55
CA GLU A 128 -15.88 8.01 -18.10
C GLU A 128 -15.03 6.87 -17.52
N ALA A 129 -15.66 5.72 -17.30
CA ALA A 129 -14.98 4.46 -17.06
C ALA A 129 -14.92 3.66 -18.37
N ILE A 130 -13.71 3.26 -18.78
CA ILE A 130 -13.43 2.57 -20.04
C ILE A 130 -12.93 1.18 -19.71
N LEU A 131 -13.69 0.16 -20.09
CA LEU A 131 -13.31 -1.23 -19.94
C LEU A 131 -12.77 -1.75 -21.26
N TYR A 132 -11.60 -2.40 -21.22
CA TYR A 132 -10.95 -3.00 -22.36
C TYR A 132 -11.14 -4.51 -22.40
N SER A 133 -11.05 -5.11 -23.59
CA SER A 133 -11.25 -6.55 -23.82
C SER A 133 -10.26 -7.45 -23.09
N ASN A 134 -9.11 -6.91 -22.67
CA ASN A 134 -8.08 -7.61 -21.89
C ASN A 134 -8.35 -7.60 -20.37
N GLY A 135 -9.46 -7.00 -19.92
CA GLY A 135 -9.83 -6.87 -18.51
C GLY A 135 -9.27 -5.63 -17.80
N ASP A 136 -8.62 -4.71 -18.53
CA ASP A 136 -8.18 -3.43 -17.96
C ASP A 136 -9.36 -2.46 -17.83
N LEU A 137 -9.36 -1.68 -16.76
CA LEU A 137 -10.26 -0.58 -16.50
C LEU A 137 -9.47 0.72 -16.39
N GLU A 138 -9.98 1.78 -17.01
CA GLU A 138 -9.47 3.14 -16.85
C GLU A 138 -10.59 4.11 -16.46
N ILE A 139 -10.23 5.10 -15.64
CA ILE A 139 -11.06 6.26 -15.35
C ILE A 139 -10.45 7.44 -16.09
N SER A 140 -11.18 8.05 -17.03
CA SER A 140 -10.70 9.12 -17.91
C SER A 140 -11.61 10.32 -17.87
N GLY A 141 -11.05 11.53 -17.99
CA GLY A 141 -11.81 12.76 -18.04
C GLY A 141 -11.56 13.66 -16.85
N LYS A 142 -12.33 14.74 -16.77
CA LYS A 142 -12.10 15.86 -15.84
C LYS A 142 -13.36 16.18 -15.07
N GLY A 143 -13.25 16.19 -13.74
CA GLY A 143 -14.33 16.58 -12.83
C GLY A 143 -14.66 15.49 -11.82
N SER A 144 -15.68 15.72 -11.01
CA SER A 144 -16.01 14.85 -9.88
C SER A 144 -16.62 13.53 -10.31
N VAL A 145 -16.15 12.42 -9.72
CA VAL A 145 -16.67 11.08 -10.00
C VAL A 145 -17.84 10.75 -9.08
N ARG A 146 -18.87 10.05 -9.58
CA ARG A 146 -19.99 9.56 -8.76
C ARG A 146 -19.50 8.55 -7.73
N ASN A 147 -20.11 8.57 -6.55
CA ASN A 147 -19.91 7.53 -5.54
C ASN A 147 -20.82 6.34 -5.85
N PHE A 148 -20.32 5.14 -5.59
CA PHE A 148 -21.05 3.89 -5.81
C PHE A 148 -21.44 3.26 -4.46
N LYS A 149 -22.49 2.45 -4.50
CA LYS A 149 -22.87 1.50 -3.46
C LYS A 149 -22.37 0.11 -3.86
N SER A 150 -22.44 -0.85 -2.94
CA SER A 150 -21.93 -2.23 -3.12
C SER A 150 -22.17 -2.84 -4.51
N ASP A 151 -23.36 -2.69 -5.08
CA ASP A 151 -23.71 -3.29 -6.38
C ASP A 151 -23.94 -2.29 -7.53
N SER A 152 -23.52 -1.02 -7.39
CA SER A 152 -23.86 0.01 -8.37
C SER A 152 -22.73 0.41 -9.33
N ALA A 153 -21.50 -0.05 -9.11
CA ALA A 153 -20.41 0.20 -10.05
C ALA A 153 -20.72 -0.46 -11.41
N PRO A 154 -20.76 0.28 -12.53
CA PRO A 154 -21.29 -0.24 -13.80
C PRO A 154 -20.42 -1.36 -14.41
N TRP A 155 -19.14 -1.41 -14.03
CA TRP A 155 -18.20 -2.45 -14.46
C TRP A 155 -18.29 -3.74 -13.62
N LYS A 156 -19.07 -3.79 -12.52
CA LYS A 156 -19.13 -4.96 -11.62
C LYS A 156 -19.62 -6.25 -12.31
N LYS A 157 -20.40 -6.12 -13.39
CA LYS A 157 -20.87 -7.27 -14.19
C LYS A 157 -19.80 -7.86 -15.11
N TYR A 158 -18.59 -7.30 -15.11
CA TYR A 158 -17.46 -7.77 -15.90
C TYR A 158 -16.32 -8.21 -14.99
N SER A 159 -15.52 -9.13 -15.51
CA SER A 159 -14.26 -9.57 -14.91
C SER A 159 -13.17 -8.51 -15.08
N VAL A 160 -13.26 -7.41 -14.30
CA VAL A 160 -12.18 -6.42 -14.26
C VAL A 160 -10.96 -7.06 -13.63
N LYS A 161 -9.86 -7.17 -14.38
CA LYS A 161 -8.61 -7.76 -13.87
C LYS A 161 -7.67 -6.71 -13.31
N ARG A 162 -7.72 -5.49 -13.85
CA ARG A 162 -6.80 -4.42 -13.48
C ARG A 162 -7.43 -3.04 -13.53
N LEU A 163 -7.09 -2.19 -12.58
CA LEU A 163 -7.28 -0.74 -12.71
C LEU A 163 -5.95 -0.14 -13.20
N THR A 164 -5.91 0.34 -14.44
CA THR A 164 -4.66 0.73 -15.09
C THR A 164 -4.40 2.22 -15.14
N TRP A 165 -5.44 3.04 -14.98
CA TRP A 165 -5.34 4.48 -15.01
C TRP A 165 -6.49 5.13 -14.26
N ILE A 166 -6.16 6.20 -13.53
CA ILE A 166 -7.11 7.23 -13.14
C ILE A 166 -6.53 8.54 -13.62
N ASP A 167 -7.28 9.26 -14.44
CA ASP A 167 -6.92 10.59 -14.90
C ASP A 167 -6.70 11.52 -13.69
N PRO A 168 -5.55 12.20 -13.59
CA PRO A 168 -5.28 13.14 -12.50
C PRO A 168 -6.32 14.27 -12.39
N GLU A 169 -7.04 14.60 -13.46
CA GLU A 169 -8.13 15.59 -13.45
C GLU A 169 -9.49 14.97 -13.04
N ALA A 170 -9.58 13.65 -12.89
CA ALA A 170 -10.76 12.99 -12.32
C ALA A 170 -10.72 13.06 -10.79
N GLU A 171 -11.63 13.83 -10.21
CA GLU A 171 -11.70 14.06 -8.77
C GLU A 171 -12.45 12.91 -8.09
N VAL A 172 -11.76 11.76 -7.94
CA VAL A 172 -12.28 10.58 -7.26
C VAL A 172 -12.23 10.79 -5.73
N GLU A 173 -13.36 11.02 -5.10
CA GLU A 173 -13.42 11.17 -3.63
C GLU A 173 -13.60 9.84 -2.89
N SER A 174 -14.23 8.84 -3.51
CA SER A 174 -14.51 7.53 -2.92
C SER A 174 -14.30 6.44 -3.96
N MET A 175 -13.52 5.42 -3.57
CA MET A 175 -13.37 4.17 -4.31
C MET A 175 -14.18 3.04 -3.68
N ASP A 176 -15.14 3.37 -2.82
CA ASP A 176 -15.90 2.37 -2.07
C ASP A 176 -16.60 1.42 -3.03
N TYR A 177 -16.47 0.13 -2.74
CA TYR A 177 -17.11 -0.97 -3.45
C TYR A 177 -16.74 -1.18 -4.93
N TRP A 178 -15.70 -0.54 -5.46
CA TRP A 178 -15.41 -0.61 -6.90
C TRP A 178 -15.17 -2.03 -7.42
N PHE A 179 -14.58 -2.91 -6.61
CA PHE A 179 -14.23 -4.28 -6.99
C PHE A 179 -14.71 -5.32 -5.94
N THR A 180 -15.70 -4.98 -5.11
CA THR A 180 -16.26 -5.92 -4.14
C THR A 180 -16.81 -7.17 -4.82
N GLY A 181 -16.33 -8.34 -4.41
CA GLY A 181 -16.74 -9.64 -4.92
C GLY A 181 -16.11 -10.02 -6.26
N ASN A 182 -15.11 -9.27 -6.73
CA ASN A 182 -14.41 -9.56 -7.97
C ASN A 182 -13.22 -10.50 -7.73
N ASP A 183 -13.48 -11.81 -7.76
CA ASP A 183 -12.50 -12.87 -7.51
C ASP A 183 -11.40 -12.98 -8.59
N GLU A 184 -11.58 -12.34 -9.75
CA GLU A 184 -10.60 -12.26 -10.84
C GLU A 184 -9.73 -10.98 -10.83
N TYR A 185 -9.94 -10.07 -9.87
CA TYR A 185 -9.13 -8.85 -9.76
C TYR A 185 -7.70 -9.19 -9.35
N LEU A 186 -6.72 -8.71 -10.13
CA LEU A 186 -5.31 -9.06 -9.96
C LEU A 186 -4.50 -7.93 -9.31
N GLU A 187 -4.60 -6.70 -9.86
CA GLU A 187 -3.72 -5.61 -9.45
C GLU A 187 -4.23 -4.23 -9.88
N THR A 188 -3.82 -3.20 -9.14
CA THR A 188 -3.93 -1.79 -9.56
C THR A 188 -2.56 -1.31 -10.04
N LEU A 189 -2.47 -0.82 -11.27
CA LEU A 189 -1.21 -0.35 -11.87
C LEU A 189 -1.00 1.17 -11.75
N CYS A 190 -2.02 1.92 -11.34
CA CYS A 190 -1.93 3.35 -11.10
C CYS A 190 -1.90 3.67 -9.60
N ARG A 191 -1.31 4.81 -9.24
CA ARG A 191 -1.36 5.32 -7.87
C ARG A 191 -2.79 5.73 -7.51
N ILE A 192 -3.18 5.48 -6.26
CA ILE A 192 -4.45 6.00 -5.74
C ILE A 192 -4.35 7.54 -5.65
N PRO A 193 -5.31 8.30 -6.24
CA PRO A 193 -5.28 9.76 -6.24
C PRO A 193 -5.31 10.38 -4.84
N ASP A 194 -4.73 11.58 -4.70
CA ASP A 194 -4.74 12.34 -3.45
C ASP A 194 -6.14 12.84 -3.04
N THR A 195 -7.08 12.85 -3.98
CA THR A 195 -8.49 13.21 -3.79
C THR A 195 -9.28 12.13 -3.05
N VAL A 196 -8.82 10.88 -3.05
CA VAL A 196 -9.53 9.75 -2.45
C VAL A 196 -9.54 9.88 -0.93
N ARG A 197 -10.74 9.76 -0.35
CA ARG A 197 -10.99 9.82 1.09
C ARG A 197 -11.40 8.49 1.71
N SER A 198 -11.91 7.57 0.89
CA SER A 198 -12.51 6.31 1.33
C SER A 198 -12.27 5.20 0.31
N MET A 199 -11.92 4.01 0.81
CA MET A 199 -11.77 2.76 0.06
C MET A 199 -12.49 1.60 0.77
N VAL A 200 -13.70 1.86 1.26
CA VAL A 200 -14.50 0.89 2.00
C VAL A 200 -14.93 -0.26 1.09
N GLU A 201 -14.62 -1.49 1.50
CA GLU A 201 -14.91 -2.72 0.74
C GLU A 201 -14.39 -2.74 -0.71
N THR A 202 -13.45 -1.86 -1.08
CA THR A 202 -13.02 -1.67 -2.48
C THR A 202 -12.58 -2.96 -3.15
N PHE A 203 -11.82 -3.81 -2.46
CA PHE A 203 -11.30 -5.10 -2.93
C PHE A 203 -11.84 -6.29 -2.12
N LYS A 204 -12.91 -6.11 -1.34
CA LYS A 204 -13.47 -7.18 -0.52
C LYS A 204 -13.77 -8.43 -1.37
N ASN A 205 -13.26 -9.59 -0.98
CA ASN A 205 -13.31 -10.86 -1.70
C ASN A 205 -12.63 -10.85 -3.08
N ALA A 206 -11.64 -10.00 -3.31
CA ALA A 206 -10.76 -10.07 -4.49
C ALA A 206 -9.73 -11.19 -4.32
N THR A 207 -10.17 -12.44 -4.39
CA THR A 207 -9.36 -13.60 -3.98
C THR A 207 -8.13 -13.86 -4.84
N ALA A 208 -8.02 -13.29 -6.04
CA ALA A 208 -6.84 -13.39 -6.90
C ALA A 208 -5.83 -12.24 -6.71
N MET A 209 -6.15 -11.22 -5.91
CA MET A 209 -5.27 -10.08 -5.68
C MET A 209 -4.10 -10.47 -4.78
N THR A 210 -2.87 -10.22 -5.23
CA THR A 210 -1.65 -10.60 -4.50
C THR A 210 -0.95 -9.43 -3.81
N SER A 211 -1.34 -8.19 -4.12
CA SER A 211 -0.75 -6.98 -3.57
C SER A 211 -1.75 -5.83 -3.52
N MET A 212 -1.69 -5.03 -2.46
CA MET A 212 -2.43 -3.77 -2.35
C MET A 212 -1.93 -2.71 -3.35
N PRO A 213 -2.77 -1.77 -3.79
CA PRO A 213 -2.37 -0.67 -4.68
C PRO A 213 -1.38 0.29 -4.01
N ASP A 214 -0.63 1.09 -4.78
CA ASP A 214 0.15 2.20 -4.22
C ASP A 214 -0.77 3.34 -3.73
N MET A 215 -0.87 3.49 -2.41
CA MET A 215 -1.66 4.50 -1.71
C MET A 215 -0.78 5.60 -1.11
N SER A 216 0.54 5.59 -1.31
CA SER A 216 1.44 6.61 -0.73
C SER A 216 1.07 8.05 -1.11
N GLY A 217 0.29 8.23 -2.19
CA GLY A 217 -0.21 9.52 -2.67
C GLY A 217 -1.58 9.90 -2.14
N ALA A 218 -2.32 8.96 -1.55
CA ALA A 218 -3.68 9.14 -1.06
C ALA A 218 -3.68 9.87 0.29
N VAL A 219 -3.10 11.06 0.35
CA VAL A 219 -2.89 11.81 1.59
C VAL A 219 -4.20 12.28 2.26
N ARG A 220 -5.35 12.20 1.57
CA ARG A 220 -6.67 12.49 2.15
C ARG A 220 -7.46 11.23 2.52
N LEU A 221 -6.88 10.04 2.34
CA LEU A 221 -7.51 8.77 2.66
C LEU A 221 -7.63 8.61 4.17
N GLU A 222 -8.86 8.43 4.65
CA GLU A 222 -9.18 8.34 6.08
C GLU A 222 -9.79 6.98 6.46
N ASP A 223 -10.45 6.29 5.51
CA ASP A 223 -11.20 5.07 5.77
C ASP A 223 -10.88 3.95 4.76
N ILE A 224 -10.39 2.83 5.28
CA ILE A 224 -10.11 1.58 4.55
C ILE A 224 -10.88 0.40 5.15
N THR A 225 -12.05 0.66 5.76
CA THR A 225 -12.88 -0.38 6.39
C THR A 225 -13.19 -1.50 5.41
N SER A 226 -12.85 -2.74 5.77
CA SER A 226 -13.03 -3.93 4.94
C SER A 226 -12.41 -3.84 3.54
N CYS A 227 -11.44 -2.95 3.31
CA CYS A 227 -10.89 -2.66 1.98
C CYS A 227 -10.42 -3.92 1.24
N ALA A 228 -9.66 -4.80 1.91
CA ALA A 228 -9.17 -6.06 1.37
C ALA A 228 -9.75 -7.29 2.10
N GLU A 229 -10.87 -7.17 2.82
CA GLU A 229 -11.50 -8.30 3.53
C GLU A 229 -11.66 -9.52 2.59
N GLY A 230 -11.04 -10.66 2.92
CA GLY A 230 -11.16 -11.91 2.18
C GLY A 230 -10.24 -12.02 0.96
N CYS A 231 -9.18 -11.20 0.88
CA CYS A 231 -8.16 -11.30 -0.15
C CYS A 231 -7.18 -12.44 0.17
N ILE A 232 -7.61 -13.68 0.00
CA ILE A 232 -6.88 -14.88 0.44
C ILE A 232 -5.55 -15.14 -0.29
N ALA A 233 -5.25 -14.43 -1.39
CA ALA A 233 -3.97 -14.51 -2.10
C ALA A 233 -3.02 -13.33 -1.77
N LEU A 234 -3.45 -12.39 -0.93
CA LEU A 234 -2.65 -11.22 -0.55
C LEU A 234 -1.54 -11.64 0.41
N GLU A 235 -0.29 -11.69 -0.08
CA GLU A 235 0.86 -12.11 0.74
C GLU A 235 1.46 -10.96 1.55
N LYS A 236 1.39 -9.74 1.01
CA LYS A 236 2.00 -8.56 1.58
C LYS A 236 1.05 -7.37 1.54
N ALA A 237 0.90 -6.71 2.69
CA ALA A 237 0.26 -5.42 2.79
C ALA A 237 1.22 -4.30 2.30
N MET A 238 0.92 -3.07 2.69
CA MET A 238 1.59 -1.86 2.22
C MET A 238 1.86 -0.87 3.35
N GLU A 239 2.58 0.20 3.05
CA GLU A 239 2.61 1.39 3.90
C GLU A 239 1.27 2.12 3.82
N LEU A 240 0.62 2.30 4.97
CA LEU A 240 -0.62 3.05 5.05
C LEU A 240 -0.37 4.56 5.08
N PRO A 241 -1.20 5.37 4.40
CA PRO A 241 -1.11 6.83 4.50
C PRO A 241 -1.27 7.33 5.93
N GLY A 242 -0.58 8.43 6.28
CA GLY A 242 -0.56 8.91 7.67
C GLY A 242 -1.90 9.42 8.22
N ASN A 243 -2.86 9.72 7.34
CA ASN A 243 -4.17 10.27 7.71
C ASN A 243 -5.27 9.20 7.86
N ILE A 244 -4.94 7.91 7.76
CA ILE A 244 -5.90 6.84 8.02
C ILE A 244 -6.40 6.94 9.47
N LYS A 245 -7.73 6.89 9.63
CA LYS A 245 -8.44 6.89 10.93
C LYS A 245 -9.15 5.58 11.20
N GLN A 246 -9.65 4.93 10.15
CA GLN A 246 -10.46 3.72 10.23
C GLN A 246 -9.85 2.62 9.34
N ALA A 247 -9.50 1.49 9.96
CA ALA A 247 -9.01 0.29 9.29
C ALA A 247 -9.71 -0.99 9.79
N LYS A 248 -10.95 -0.82 10.28
CA LYS A 248 -11.79 -1.93 10.76
C LYS A 248 -11.89 -3.00 9.67
N LYS A 249 -11.59 -4.26 10.00
CA LYS A 249 -11.63 -5.41 9.07
C LYS A 249 -10.83 -5.24 7.77
N ALA A 250 -9.91 -4.30 7.67
CA ALA A 250 -9.25 -3.96 6.40
C ALA A 250 -8.61 -5.18 5.70
N PHE A 251 -8.10 -6.15 6.48
CA PHE A 251 -7.48 -7.40 6.02
C PHE A 251 -8.16 -8.64 6.64
N TYR A 252 -9.46 -8.55 6.96
CA TYR A 252 -10.18 -9.64 7.64
C TYR A 252 -10.20 -10.89 6.76
N GLY A 253 -9.67 -12.01 7.27
CA GLY A 253 -9.66 -13.30 6.58
C GLY A 253 -8.60 -13.43 5.48
N ASP A 254 -7.60 -12.55 5.45
CA ASP A 254 -6.52 -12.60 4.45
C ASP A 254 -5.50 -13.66 4.86
N THR A 255 -5.81 -14.92 4.52
CA THR A 255 -5.10 -16.09 5.06
C THR A 255 -3.66 -16.26 4.57
N ALA A 256 -3.30 -15.64 3.45
CA ALA A 256 -1.92 -15.64 2.92
C ALA A 256 -1.08 -14.47 3.44
N LEU A 257 -1.65 -13.50 4.16
CA LEU A 257 -0.93 -12.30 4.59
C LEU A 257 0.14 -12.65 5.62
N ILE A 258 1.41 -12.43 5.27
CA ILE A 258 2.56 -12.78 6.11
C ILE A 258 2.93 -11.62 7.03
N ASP A 259 2.99 -10.41 6.47
CA ASP A 259 3.33 -9.18 7.21
C ASP A 259 2.15 -8.22 7.17
N GLY A 260 1.78 -7.69 8.33
CA GLY A 260 0.77 -6.65 8.46
C GLY A 260 1.17 -5.35 7.75
N ALA A 261 0.21 -4.44 7.63
CA ALA A 261 0.48 -3.13 7.02
C ALA A 261 1.48 -2.32 7.88
N ASP A 262 2.36 -1.56 7.23
CA ASP A 262 3.22 -0.61 7.92
C ASP A 262 2.37 0.60 8.33
N THR A 263 2.20 0.75 9.64
CA THR A 263 1.38 1.81 10.26
C THR A 263 2.25 2.90 10.89
N THR A 264 3.56 2.93 10.63
CA THR A 264 4.50 3.86 11.28
C THR A 264 4.14 5.32 11.03
N ALA A 265 3.57 5.64 9.86
CA ALA A 265 3.11 6.99 9.52
C ALA A 265 1.73 7.35 10.10
N CYS A 266 0.95 6.36 10.58
CA CYS A 266 -0.44 6.55 10.99
C CYS A 266 -0.56 7.11 12.41
N MET A 267 -0.55 8.44 12.53
CA MET A 267 -0.66 9.14 13.82
C MET A 267 -2.11 9.29 14.33
N GLN A 268 -3.09 9.01 13.49
CA GLN A 268 -4.52 9.20 13.77
C GLN A 268 -5.36 7.92 13.58
N LEU A 269 -4.71 6.76 13.44
CA LEU A 269 -5.42 5.49 13.27
C LEU A 269 -6.01 5.07 14.62
N GLU A 270 -7.33 5.24 14.77
CA GLU A 270 -8.04 5.01 16.03
C GLU A 270 -8.76 3.65 16.07
N ASN A 271 -9.22 3.16 14.92
CA ASN A 271 -10.05 1.96 14.85
C ASN A 271 -9.44 0.89 13.94
N MET A 272 -9.01 -0.20 14.55
CA MET A 272 -8.45 -1.38 13.89
C MET A 272 -9.22 -2.65 14.30
N ASP A 273 -10.50 -2.51 14.68
CA ASP A 273 -11.35 -3.63 15.08
C ASP A 273 -11.35 -4.72 14.02
N SER A 274 -10.98 -5.94 14.42
CA SER A 274 -10.92 -7.13 13.55
C SER A 274 -10.03 -6.97 12.30
N MET A 275 -9.09 -6.03 12.26
CA MET A 275 -8.32 -5.70 11.06
C MET A 275 -7.63 -6.89 10.41
N TYR A 276 -7.09 -7.82 11.20
CA TYR A 276 -6.38 -9.03 10.78
C TYR A 276 -7.02 -10.32 11.32
N TYR A 277 -8.32 -10.31 11.61
CA TYR A 277 -9.02 -11.49 12.10
C TYR A 277 -8.83 -12.66 11.13
N GLY A 278 -8.35 -13.80 11.60
CA GLY A 278 -8.19 -15.01 10.78
C GLY A 278 -7.03 -14.96 9.78
N CYS A 279 -6.12 -13.98 9.85
CA CYS A 279 -4.88 -13.97 9.06
C CYS A 279 -3.90 -15.03 9.59
N MET A 280 -4.11 -16.29 9.20
CA MET A 280 -3.37 -17.42 9.77
C MET A 280 -1.87 -17.41 9.46
N ALA A 281 -1.44 -16.84 8.34
CA ALA A 281 -0.03 -16.71 7.97
C ALA A 281 0.70 -15.55 8.66
N LEU A 282 -0.04 -14.64 9.33
CA LEU A 282 0.50 -13.39 9.85
C LEU A 282 1.53 -13.64 10.94
N ALA A 283 2.76 -13.17 10.69
CA ALA A 283 3.90 -13.36 11.57
C ALA A 283 4.25 -12.09 12.35
N SER A 284 3.94 -10.91 11.80
CA SER A 284 4.26 -9.61 12.40
C SER A 284 3.14 -8.59 12.16
N VAL A 285 2.91 -7.71 13.14
CA VAL A 285 1.99 -6.57 13.03
C VAL A 285 2.57 -5.33 13.69
N GLN A 286 2.22 -4.16 13.15
CA GLN A 286 2.40 -2.88 13.82
C GLN A 286 1.05 -2.37 14.31
N ILE A 287 1.03 -1.88 15.54
CA ILE A 287 -0.15 -1.25 16.15
C ILE A 287 0.30 0.11 16.67
N PRO A 288 -0.17 1.23 16.07
CA PRO A 288 0.26 2.56 16.48
C PRO A 288 -0.36 2.95 17.83
N ASP A 289 0.34 3.80 18.58
CA ASP A 289 -0.09 4.28 19.89
C ASP A 289 -1.43 5.05 19.87
N SER A 290 -1.87 5.53 18.70
CA SER A 290 -3.16 6.18 18.50
C SER A 290 -4.35 5.23 18.53
N ALA A 291 -4.13 3.91 18.40
CA ALA A 291 -5.20 2.93 18.27
C ALA A 291 -5.99 2.75 19.58
N LYS A 292 -7.31 2.88 19.49
CA LYS A 292 -8.26 2.84 20.61
C LYS A 292 -9.15 1.60 20.57
N GLU A 293 -9.67 1.28 19.39
CA GLU A 293 -10.59 0.17 19.15
C GLU A 293 -9.84 -0.96 18.44
N LEU A 294 -9.52 -2.03 19.18
CA LEU A 294 -8.63 -3.11 18.76
C LEU A 294 -9.26 -4.50 18.95
N SER A 295 -10.54 -4.56 19.32
CA SER A 295 -11.23 -5.83 19.53
C SER A 295 -11.02 -6.76 18.35
N ASN A 296 -10.72 -8.02 18.62
CA ASN A 296 -10.50 -9.06 17.62
C ASN A 296 -9.40 -8.79 16.57
N ILE A 297 -8.56 -7.75 16.73
CA ILE A 297 -7.60 -7.31 15.71
C ILE A 297 -6.79 -8.45 15.09
N CYS A 298 -6.26 -9.38 15.89
CA CYS A 298 -5.44 -10.51 15.46
C CYS A 298 -6.02 -11.86 15.92
N ASN A 299 -7.34 -11.96 16.11
CA ASN A 299 -7.96 -13.20 16.56
C ASN A 299 -7.68 -14.33 15.56
N GLY A 300 -7.09 -15.43 16.01
CA GLY A 300 -6.72 -16.58 15.19
C GLY A 300 -5.44 -16.41 14.37
N CYS A 301 -4.60 -15.39 14.63
CA CYS A 301 -3.29 -15.24 14.01
C CYS A 301 -2.28 -16.20 14.65
N VAL A 302 -2.33 -17.48 14.25
CA VAL A 302 -1.62 -18.58 14.93
C VAL A 302 -0.09 -18.50 14.85
N ASN A 303 0.47 -17.73 13.90
CA ASN A 303 1.91 -17.57 13.66
C ASN A 303 2.50 -16.27 14.25
N LEU A 304 1.66 -15.39 14.83
CA LEU A 304 2.09 -14.11 15.37
C LEU A 304 2.95 -14.31 16.63
N LYS A 305 4.17 -13.76 16.64
CA LYS A 305 5.16 -14.01 17.71
C LYS A 305 5.27 -12.91 18.76
N GLU A 306 5.08 -11.66 18.35
CA GLU A 306 5.21 -10.50 19.22
C GLU A 306 4.14 -9.47 18.92
N VAL A 307 3.70 -8.76 19.95
CA VAL A 307 2.73 -7.67 19.83
C VAL A 307 3.08 -6.51 20.75
N HIS A 308 2.71 -5.31 20.32
CA HIS A 308 2.75 -4.10 21.13
C HIS A 308 1.32 -3.71 21.57
N ILE A 309 1.13 -3.42 22.85
CA ILE A 309 -0.12 -2.85 23.37
C ILE A 309 -0.01 -1.32 23.32
N PRO A 310 -0.85 -0.63 22.53
CA PRO A 310 -0.76 0.81 22.37
C PRO A 310 -1.30 1.54 23.60
N SER A 311 -0.66 2.65 23.94
CA SER A 311 -0.97 3.46 25.12
C SER A 311 -2.38 4.06 25.14
N SER A 312 -3.00 4.27 23.96
CA SER A 312 -4.36 4.80 23.85
C SER A 312 -5.47 3.74 23.83
N ALA A 313 -5.15 2.45 24.00
CA ALA A 313 -6.12 1.37 23.90
C ALA A 313 -7.34 1.58 24.83
N GLN A 314 -8.54 1.37 24.31
CA GLN A 314 -9.81 1.47 25.04
C GLN A 314 -10.61 0.17 25.03
N LYS A 315 -10.60 -0.55 23.89
CA LYS A 315 -11.23 -1.87 23.73
C LYS A 315 -10.28 -2.83 23.05
N MET A 316 -10.03 -3.97 23.69
CA MET A 316 -9.16 -5.04 23.21
C MET A 316 -9.79 -6.42 23.44
N ASN A 317 -11.11 -6.54 23.32
CA ASN A 317 -11.77 -7.83 23.51
C ASN A 317 -11.28 -8.84 22.48
N SER A 318 -10.79 -10.00 22.92
CA SER A 318 -10.34 -11.10 22.07
C SER A 318 -9.27 -10.69 21.03
N SER A 319 -8.53 -9.59 21.25
CA SER A 319 -7.60 -9.04 20.27
C SER A 319 -6.52 -10.01 19.81
N PHE A 320 -6.06 -10.91 20.70
CA PHE A 320 -5.05 -11.93 20.41
C PHE A 320 -5.55 -13.33 20.78
N PHE A 321 -6.87 -13.53 20.75
CA PHE A 321 -7.48 -14.84 21.00
C PHE A 321 -6.92 -15.87 20.02
N GLY A 322 -6.43 -17.01 20.53
CA GLY A 322 -5.92 -18.10 19.71
C GLY A 322 -4.60 -17.79 18.99
N CYS A 323 -3.88 -16.72 19.32
CA CYS A 323 -2.52 -16.48 18.84
C CYS A 323 -1.55 -17.47 19.50
N THR A 324 -1.55 -18.71 19.01
CA THR A 324 -0.88 -19.81 19.72
C THR A 324 0.62 -19.68 19.80
N ALA A 325 1.26 -19.01 18.83
CA ALA A 325 2.70 -18.76 18.78
C ALA A 325 3.14 -17.45 19.46
N LEU A 326 2.22 -16.71 20.09
CA LEU A 326 2.57 -15.43 20.72
C LEU A 326 3.47 -15.67 21.93
N GLU A 327 4.70 -15.17 21.85
CA GLU A 327 5.76 -15.36 22.85
C GLU A 327 5.95 -14.13 23.74
N SER A 328 5.85 -12.93 23.15
CA SER A 328 6.20 -11.68 23.82
C SER A 328 5.17 -10.58 23.61
N ILE A 329 4.97 -9.78 24.66
CA ILE A 329 4.16 -8.56 24.65
C ILE A 329 5.03 -7.41 25.10
N THR A 330 4.94 -6.28 24.40
CA THR A 330 5.52 -5.01 24.82
C THR A 330 4.44 -4.01 25.18
N GLY A 331 4.79 -3.00 25.98
CA GLY A 331 3.84 -2.02 26.51
C GLY A 331 3.13 -2.50 27.77
N GLU A 332 2.00 -1.88 28.08
CA GLU A 332 1.13 -2.21 29.21
C GLU A 332 -0.33 -2.13 28.79
N ILE A 333 -1.23 -2.86 29.47
CA ILE A 333 -2.67 -2.64 29.30
C ILE A 333 -3.01 -1.33 30.02
N PRO A 334 -3.40 -0.25 29.31
CA PRO A 334 -3.61 1.05 29.93
C PRO A 334 -4.92 1.09 30.71
N SER A 335 -5.01 2.00 31.67
CA SER A 335 -6.21 2.25 32.49
C SER A 335 -7.44 2.72 31.70
N SER A 336 -7.23 3.21 30.47
CA SER A 336 -8.30 3.52 29.52
C SER A 336 -8.97 2.28 28.93
N CYS A 337 -8.31 1.12 28.98
CA CYS A 337 -8.86 -0.13 28.47
C CYS A 337 -9.89 -0.71 29.44
N THR A 338 -11.17 -0.63 29.07
CA THR A 338 -12.28 -1.07 29.93
C THR A 338 -12.91 -2.39 29.48
N ASP A 339 -12.62 -2.83 28.25
CA ASP A 339 -13.02 -4.12 27.70
C ASP A 339 -11.79 -4.87 27.17
N SER A 340 -11.37 -5.91 27.90
CA SER A 340 -10.24 -6.76 27.52
C SER A 340 -10.53 -8.25 27.74
N GLY A 341 -11.81 -8.63 27.67
CA GLY A 341 -12.22 -10.02 27.82
C GLY A 341 -11.56 -10.92 26.76
N ASN A 342 -11.14 -12.12 27.16
CA ASN A 342 -10.46 -13.11 26.31
C ASN A 342 -9.21 -12.61 25.54
N LEU A 343 -8.64 -11.46 25.92
CA LEU A 343 -7.57 -10.77 25.20
C LEU A 343 -6.43 -11.68 24.69
N PHE A 344 -5.87 -12.53 25.55
CA PHE A 344 -4.79 -13.48 25.26
C PHE A 344 -5.22 -14.94 25.46
N SER A 345 -6.52 -15.22 25.39
CA SER A 345 -7.01 -16.58 25.58
C SER A 345 -6.40 -17.52 24.52
N GLY A 346 -5.83 -18.64 24.94
CA GLY A 346 -5.14 -19.60 24.07
C GLY A 346 -3.72 -19.19 23.62
N CYS A 347 -3.14 -18.10 24.14
CA CYS A 347 -1.74 -17.73 23.87
C CYS A 347 -0.77 -18.63 24.65
N LYS A 348 -0.49 -19.82 24.13
CA LYS A 348 0.18 -20.90 24.88
C LYS A 348 1.65 -20.62 25.22
N PHE A 349 2.38 -19.93 24.35
CA PHE A 349 3.81 -19.63 24.54
C PHE A 349 4.07 -18.31 25.26
N LEU A 350 3.02 -17.60 25.67
CA LEU A 350 3.16 -16.27 26.24
C LEU A 350 4.02 -16.30 27.51
N SER A 351 5.02 -15.41 27.56
CA SER A 351 5.99 -15.36 28.66
C SER A 351 6.42 -13.93 28.98
N GLY A 352 7.17 -13.76 30.08
CA GLY A 352 7.76 -12.47 30.46
C GLY A 352 6.93 -11.72 31.50
N THR A 353 6.86 -10.40 31.38
CA THR A 353 6.17 -9.52 32.36
C THR A 353 5.19 -8.59 31.65
N LEU A 354 3.93 -8.58 32.10
CA LEU A 354 2.90 -7.68 31.62
C LEU A 354 2.39 -6.80 32.77
N THR A 355 2.44 -5.48 32.60
CA THR A 355 1.79 -4.55 33.52
C THR A 355 0.36 -4.26 33.05
N VAL A 356 -0.56 -4.21 34.00
CA VAL A 356 -1.94 -3.76 33.80
C VAL A 356 -2.19 -2.56 34.71
N SER A 357 -2.48 -1.42 34.11
CA SER A 357 -2.90 -0.21 34.81
C SER A 357 -4.41 -0.29 35.07
N CYS A 358 -4.79 -0.48 36.33
CA CYS A 358 -6.14 -0.81 36.76
C CYS A 358 -6.88 0.38 37.36
N THR A 359 -8.20 0.44 37.14
CA THR A 359 -9.14 1.31 37.86
C THR A 359 -10.30 0.46 38.40
N SER A 360 -11.30 1.10 39.02
CA SER A 360 -12.56 0.42 39.40
C SER A 360 -13.35 -0.16 38.21
N LYS A 361 -13.04 0.26 36.98
CA LYS A 361 -13.71 -0.19 35.74
C LYS A 361 -12.94 -1.28 34.98
N THR A 362 -11.75 -1.65 35.42
CA THR A 362 -10.93 -2.65 34.71
C THR A 362 -11.59 -4.02 34.73
N THR A 363 -11.72 -4.64 33.56
CA THR A 363 -12.25 -6.00 33.40
C THR A 363 -11.26 -6.88 32.62
N LEU A 364 -10.95 -8.06 33.16
CA LEU A 364 -10.02 -9.04 32.56
C LEU A 364 -10.66 -10.44 32.46
N SER A 365 -11.95 -10.50 32.10
CA SER A 365 -12.70 -11.76 32.07
C SER A 365 -12.09 -12.75 31.08
N SER A 366 -11.61 -13.88 31.60
CA SER A 366 -10.98 -14.94 30.81
C SER A 366 -9.83 -14.47 29.91
N SER A 367 -9.24 -13.30 30.18
CA SER A 367 -8.22 -12.67 29.32
C SER A 367 -6.99 -13.55 29.12
N PHE A 368 -6.74 -14.50 30.02
CA PHE A 368 -5.59 -15.40 29.99
C PHE A 368 -6.02 -16.87 30.11
N SER A 369 -7.26 -17.21 29.76
CA SER A 369 -7.70 -18.61 29.71
C SER A 369 -6.79 -19.42 28.79
N ASP A 370 -6.31 -20.59 29.22
CA ASP A 370 -5.35 -21.42 28.46
C ASP A 370 -4.06 -20.72 28.00
N ALA A 371 -3.72 -19.56 28.56
CA ALA A 371 -2.49 -18.83 28.24
C ALA A 371 -1.28 -19.34 29.04
N ALA A 372 -0.08 -19.12 28.51
CA ALA A 372 1.21 -19.45 29.15
C ALA A 372 1.30 -20.93 29.61
N THR A 373 0.72 -21.85 28.83
CA THR A 373 0.68 -23.29 29.12
C THR A 373 1.88 -24.06 28.57
N ALA A 374 2.71 -23.44 27.71
CA ALA A 374 3.85 -24.06 27.05
C ALA A 374 5.15 -23.22 27.12
N GLY A 375 5.09 -21.98 27.62
CA GLY A 375 6.24 -21.07 27.76
C GLY A 375 6.97 -21.16 29.10
N THR A 376 7.90 -20.23 29.36
CA THR A 376 8.64 -20.12 30.64
C THR A 376 7.82 -19.51 31.78
N GLY A 377 6.59 -19.10 31.50
CA GLY A 377 5.66 -18.45 32.42
C GLY A 377 5.57 -16.94 32.26
N LEU A 378 4.42 -16.41 32.67
CA LEU A 378 4.05 -15.00 32.58
C LEU A 378 3.86 -14.41 33.98
N THR A 379 4.50 -13.27 34.24
CA THR A 379 4.25 -12.47 35.43
C THR A 379 3.33 -11.31 35.08
N ILE A 380 2.19 -11.22 35.75
CA ILE A 380 1.24 -10.11 35.61
C ILE A 380 1.40 -9.19 36.82
N ILE A 381 1.60 -7.90 36.57
CA ILE A 381 1.68 -6.86 37.59
C ILE A 381 0.44 -5.99 37.48
N LEU A 382 -0.47 -6.11 38.45
CA LEU A 382 -1.63 -5.24 38.55
C LEU A 382 -1.25 -3.98 39.33
N ARG A 383 -1.38 -2.80 38.73
CA ARG A 383 -1.09 -1.50 39.35
C ARG A 383 -2.35 -0.65 39.40
N TYR A 384 -2.63 -0.01 40.52
CA TYR A 384 -3.79 0.89 40.59
C TYR A 384 -3.45 2.28 40.09
N ASP A 385 -4.21 2.78 39.10
CA ASP A 385 -4.11 4.14 38.57
C ASP A 385 -5.05 5.07 39.36
N ALA A 386 -4.48 5.79 40.32
CA ALA A 386 -5.21 6.67 41.22
C ALA A 386 -5.71 7.95 40.52
N GLU A 387 -4.97 8.47 39.54
CA GLU A 387 -5.28 9.73 38.85
C GLU A 387 -6.54 9.58 38.02
N LYS A 388 -6.64 8.52 37.20
CA LYS A 388 -7.83 8.29 36.36
C LYS A 388 -9.04 7.75 37.12
N SER A 389 -8.83 7.20 38.31
CA SER A 389 -9.93 6.74 39.17
C SER A 389 -10.75 7.89 39.76
N GLN A 390 -10.14 9.07 39.98
CA GLN A 390 -10.81 10.23 40.56
C GLN A 390 -11.79 10.93 39.60
N GLU A 391 -11.60 10.81 38.29
CA GLU A 391 -12.52 11.40 37.29
C GLU A 391 -13.95 10.82 37.36
N THR A 392 -14.15 9.67 38.01
CA THR A 392 -15.46 9.00 38.12
C THR A 392 -16.04 8.98 39.53
N ALA A 393 -15.33 9.48 40.55
CA ALA A 393 -15.76 9.44 41.94
C ALA A 393 -16.76 10.56 42.34
N ASN A 394 -17.23 11.36 41.38
CA ASN A 394 -18.35 12.29 41.57
C ASN A 394 -19.66 11.63 41.11
N THR A 395 -20.24 10.74 41.93
CA THR A 395 -21.70 10.54 42.11
C THR A 395 -21.97 9.26 42.92
N GLY A 396 -22.69 9.37 44.05
CA GLY A 396 -23.39 8.22 44.64
C GLY A 396 -23.27 8.05 46.15
N PHE A 397 -24.24 8.62 46.86
CA PHE A 397 -24.58 8.34 48.25
C PHE A 397 -25.09 6.88 48.38
N TYR A 398 -24.57 6.11 49.34
CA TYR A 398 -24.80 4.68 49.65
C TYR A 398 -24.00 3.63 48.83
N GLY A 399 -22.84 3.28 49.37
CA GLY A 399 -22.01 2.12 48.97
C GLY A 399 -20.55 2.43 49.28
N GLY A 400 -19.93 1.68 50.20
CA GLY A 400 -18.52 1.92 50.55
C GLY A 400 -17.63 1.83 49.31
N THR A 401 -16.83 2.87 49.05
CA THR A 401 -15.82 2.85 47.99
C THR A 401 -14.79 1.78 48.32
N LYS A 402 -14.65 0.75 47.47
CA LYS A 402 -13.58 -0.24 47.61
C LYS A 402 -12.23 0.47 47.53
N SER A 403 -11.31 0.12 48.42
CA SER A 403 -9.92 0.55 48.37
C SER A 403 -9.20 0.00 47.13
N ALA A 404 -8.08 0.62 46.75
CA ALA A 404 -7.23 0.14 45.67
C ALA A 404 -6.82 -1.32 45.87
N ASP A 405 -6.42 -1.69 47.10
CA ASP A 405 -6.06 -3.06 47.45
C ASP A 405 -7.22 -4.04 47.28
N GLU A 406 -8.44 -3.67 47.69
CA GLU A 406 -9.62 -4.52 47.50
C GLU A 406 -9.95 -4.73 46.02
N ILE A 407 -9.76 -3.71 45.18
CA ILE A 407 -9.97 -3.79 43.73
C ILE A 407 -8.93 -4.73 43.10
N LEU A 408 -7.64 -4.51 43.38
CA LEU A 408 -6.56 -5.32 42.82
C LEU A 408 -6.66 -6.78 43.27
N ASN A 409 -6.96 -7.04 44.54
CA ASN A 409 -7.09 -8.40 45.07
C ASN A 409 -8.33 -9.11 44.52
N ALA A 410 -9.45 -8.41 44.33
CA ALA A 410 -10.63 -8.99 43.69
C ALA A 410 -10.36 -9.34 42.21
N LEU A 411 -9.64 -8.48 41.48
CA LEU A 411 -9.25 -8.73 40.10
C LEU A 411 -8.30 -9.93 40.02
N LYS A 412 -7.28 -9.99 40.88
CA LYS A 412 -6.36 -11.12 41.01
C LYS A 412 -7.11 -12.43 41.25
N ALA A 413 -8.00 -12.49 42.24
CA ALA A 413 -8.76 -13.70 42.55
C ALA A 413 -9.65 -14.16 41.39
N SER A 414 -10.27 -13.20 40.68
CA SER A 414 -11.07 -13.48 39.48
C SER A 414 -10.23 -14.10 38.36
N MET A 415 -9.03 -13.58 38.13
CA MET A 415 -8.10 -14.12 37.13
C MET A 415 -7.60 -15.52 37.50
N GLU A 416 -7.16 -15.71 38.75
CA GLU A 416 -6.68 -17.02 39.24
C GLU A 416 -7.75 -18.11 39.14
N ALA A 417 -9.03 -17.77 39.36
CA ALA A 417 -10.15 -18.69 39.19
C ALA A 417 -10.41 -19.09 37.73
N ALA A 418 -9.96 -18.29 36.76
CA ALA A 418 -10.15 -18.53 35.33
C ALA A 418 -8.95 -19.24 34.67
N PHE A 419 -7.85 -19.45 35.38
CA PHE A 419 -6.66 -20.10 34.83
C PHE A 419 -6.86 -21.61 34.65
N SER A 420 -6.31 -22.11 33.56
CA SER A 420 -6.29 -23.54 33.27
C SER A 420 -5.21 -24.24 34.09
N SER A 421 -5.37 -25.53 34.35
CA SER A 421 -4.45 -26.32 35.21
C SER A 421 -2.98 -26.34 34.76
N GLY A 422 -2.70 -26.04 33.48
CA GLY A 422 -1.34 -25.95 32.93
C GLY A 422 -0.78 -24.53 32.82
N SER A 423 -1.51 -23.49 33.23
CA SER A 423 -1.06 -22.10 33.06
C SER A 423 0.04 -21.74 34.05
N HIS A 424 1.20 -21.33 33.54
CA HIS A 424 2.33 -20.84 34.34
C HIS A 424 2.25 -19.32 34.52
N ILE A 425 1.22 -18.85 35.24
CA ILE A 425 0.98 -17.41 35.43
C ILE A 425 1.09 -17.04 36.91
N THR A 426 1.87 -16.00 37.20
CA THR A 426 1.99 -15.41 38.55
C THR A 426 1.41 -14.00 38.55
N ILE A 427 0.53 -13.69 39.51
CA ILE A 427 -0.04 -12.34 39.66
C ILE A 427 0.51 -11.65 40.90
N THR A 428 1.06 -10.45 40.70
CA THR A 428 1.46 -9.53 41.76
C THR A 428 0.59 -8.26 41.70
N THR A 429 0.34 -7.68 42.86
CA THR A 429 -0.47 -6.46 43.01
C THR A 429 0.40 -5.38 43.62
N ASN A 430 0.36 -4.18 43.04
CA ASN A 430 0.98 -2.99 43.60
C ASN A 430 -0.05 -1.86 43.65
N ALA A 431 -0.74 -1.75 44.78
CA ALA A 431 -1.42 -0.50 45.11
C ALA A 431 -0.32 0.46 45.53
N ASN A 432 0.03 1.43 44.69
CA ASN A 432 1.01 2.44 45.05
C ASN A 432 0.63 3.05 46.41
N LYS A 433 1.35 2.67 47.48
CA LYS A 433 1.56 3.57 48.60
C LYS A 433 2.35 4.71 48.01
N THR A 434 1.70 5.86 47.83
CA THR A 434 2.36 7.13 47.58
C THR A 434 3.65 7.19 48.41
N GLU A 435 4.81 7.17 47.75
CA GLU A 435 6.01 7.72 48.37
C GLU A 435 5.67 9.17 48.70
N GLY A 436 5.72 9.47 50.01
CA GLY A 436 5.33 10.76 50.57
C GLY A 436 6.40 11.82 50.44
#